data_AF-A0A0N4T5Q1-F1
#
_entry.id   AF-A0A0N4T5Q1-F1
#
_cell.length_a   1.000
_cell.length_b   1.000
_cell.length_c   1.000
_cell.angle_alpha   90.00
_cell.angle_beta   90.00
_cell.angle_gamma   90.00
#
_symmetry.space_group_name_H-M   'P 1'
#
loop_
_entity.id
_entity.type
_entity.pdbx_description
1 polymer ?
#
loop_
_entity_poly.entity_id
_entity_poly.type
_entity_poly.pdbx_seq_one_letter_code
_entity_poly.pdbx_strand_id
1 'polypeptide(L)' 'MDEFDEDIELMRDSIITIESSSWNATIQIDRLLLNTLLGFGYINETMLPWNSGRPIQVKIFWGQVGEVSGFEILRET' A
#
# COMPACT_ATOMS: atom_id res chain seq x y z
N MET A 1 19.59 4.23 11.71
CA MET A 1 18.74 4.07 10.52
C MET A 1 17.65 3.12 10.95
N ASP A 2 16.44 3.64 11.01
CA ASP A 2 15.27 2.85 11.36
C ASP A 2 14.94 1.98 10.14
N GLU A 3 14.54 0.73 10.35
CA GLU A 3 14.21 -0.22 9.27
C GLU A 3 13.14 0.36 8.32
N PHE A 4 12.29 1.25 8.86
CA PHE A 4 11.32 2.06 8.13
C PHE A 4 11.93 3.03 7.12
N ASP A 5 13.10 3.63 7.39
CA ASP A 5 13.73 4.56 6.46
C ASP A 5 14.31 3.82 5.24
N GLU A 6 14.84 2.61 5.42
CA GLU A 6 15.33 1.76 4.32
C GLU A 6 14.17 1.24 3.44
N ASP A 7 13.06 0.84 4.07
CA ASP A 7 11.86 0.43 3.34
C ASP A 7 11.25 1.59 2.54
N ILE A 8 11.28 2.81 3.08
CA ILE A 8 10.83 4.01 2.34
C ILE A 8 11.70 4.29 1.11
N GLU A 9 13.03 4.12 1.20
CA GLU A 9 13.89 4.30 0.04
C GLU A 9 13.65 3.22 -1.05
N LEU A 10 13.36 1.98 -0.65
CA LEU A 10 12.97 0.90 -1.58
C LEU A 10 11.61 1.15 -2.27
N MET A 11 10.70 1.86 -1.60
CA MET A 11 9.37 2.19 -2.12
C MET A 11 9.35 3.39 -3.07
N ARG A 12 10.46 4.14 -3.21
CA ARG A 12 10.52 5.40 -3.99
C ARG A 12 10.22 5.27 -5.48
N ASP A 13 10.35 4.08 -6.07
CA ASP A 13 10.07 3.81 -7.49
C ASP A 13 9.25 2.51 -7.72
N SER A 14 8.68 1.93 -6.66
CA SER A 14 8.14 0.57 -6.69
C SER A 14 6.61 0.54 -6.72
N ILE A 15 6.05 -0.37 -7.53
CA ILE A 15 4.67 -0.81 -7.40
C ILE A 15 4.64 -1.80 -6.23
N ILE A 16 3.92 -1.46 -5.17
CA ILE A 16 3.72 -2.36 -4.04
C ILE A 16 2.54 -3.26 -4.37
N THR A 17 2.77 -4.57 -4.34
CA THR A 17 1.69 -5.56 -4.43
C THR A 17 1.38 -6.08 -3.04
N ILE A 18 0.18 -5.77 -2.55
CA ILE A 18 -0.32 -6.28 -1.29
C ILE A 18 -1.17 -7.51 -1.61
N GLU A 19 -0.62 -8.68 -1.29
CA GLU A 19 -1.24 -9.97 -1.56
C GLU A 19 -2.56 -10.16 -0.82
N SER A 20 -3.39 -11.07 -1.33
CA SER A 20 -4.63 -11.53 -0.68
C SER A 20 -4.35 -12.35 0.59
N SER A 21 -3.71 -11.72 1.56
CA SER A 21 -3.49 -12.23 2.91
C SER A 21 -4.66 -11.82 3.80
N SER A 22 -5.07 -12.69 4.71
CA SER A 22 -6.06 -12.32 5.74
C SER A 22 -5.55 -11.12 6.55
N TRP A 23 -6.44 -10.28 7.09
CA TRP A 23 -6.07 -9.14 7.95
C TRP A 23 -5.00 -9.53 8.98
N ASN A 24 -5.16 -10.67 9.66
CA ASN A 24 -4.23 -11.16 10.70
C ASN A 24 -2.88 -11.66 10.18
N ALA A 25 -2.76 -12.01 8.91
CA ALA A 25 -1.53 -12.51 8.29
C ALA A 25 -0.77 -11.42 7.52
N THR A 26 -1.44 -10.31 7.18
CA THR A 26 -0.81 -9.15 6.52
C THR A 26 0.29 -8.56 7.39
N ILE A 27 1.47 -8.29 6.79
CA ILE A 27 2.61 -7.65 7.47
C ILE A 27 2.24 -6.23 7.94
N GLN A 28 2.97 -5.70 8.93
CA GLN A 28 2.60 -4.43 9.57
C GLN A 28 2.56 -3.25 8.58
N ILE A 29 3.51 -3.19 7.64
CA ILE A 29 3.58 -2.11 6.65
C ILE A 29 2.41 -2.14 5.66
N ASP A 30 2.02 -3.32 5.18
CA ASP A 30 0.85 -3.49 4.31
C ASP A 30 -0.44 -3.08 5.01
N ARG A 31 -0.60 -3.39 6.31
CA ARG A 31 -1.75 -2.94 7.10
C ARG A 31 -1.78 -1.41 7.23
N LEU A 32 -0.63 -0.79 7.47
CA LEU A 32 -0.52 0.66 7.58
C LEU A 32 -0.93 1.33 6.26
N LEU A 33 -0.42 0.83 5.13
CA LEU A 33 -0.78 1.29 3.80
C LEU A 33 -2.28 1.13 3.52
N LEU A 34 -2.86 -0.04 3.76
CA LEU A 34 -4.29 -0.27 3.51
C LEU A 34 -5.19 0.60 4.39
N ASN A 35 -4.86 0.79 5.66
CA ASN A 35 -5.59 1.71 6.54
C ASN A 35 -5.50 3.16 6.05
N THR A 36 -4.31 3.57 5.59
CA THR A 36 -4.08 4.91 5.03
C THR A 36 -4.93 5.13 3.79
N LEU A 37 -4.88 4.20 2.84
CA LEU A 37 -5.66 4.24 1.60
C LEU A 37 -7.18 4.25 1.87
N LEU A 38 -7.64 3.46 2.85
CA LEU A 38 -9.03 3.42 3.27
C LEU A 38 -9.45 4.76 3.92
N GLY A 39 -8.60 5.30 4.81
CA GLY A 39 -8.84 6.57 5.49
C GLY A 39 -8.90 7.76 4.53
N PHE A 40 -8.12 7.73 3.44
CA PHE A 40 -8.15 8.74 2.38
C PHE A 40 -9.21 8.46 1.28
N GLY A 41 -9.88 7.31 1.32
CA GLY A 41 -10.96 6.97 0.37
C GLY A 41 -10.49 6.47 -1.01
N TYR A 42 -9.20 6.11 -1.16
CA TYR A 42 -8.67 5.52 -2.40
C TYR A 42 -9.17 4.09 -2.63
N ILE A 43 -9.51 3.39 -1.54
CA ILE A 43 -10.13 2.07 -1.56
C ILE A 43 -11.31 2.05 -0.59
N ASN A 44 -12.14 1.02 -0.68
CA ASN A 44 -13.22 0.76 0.27
C ASN A 44 -13.09 -0.66 0.86
N GLU A 45 -13.94 -0.99 1.82
CA GLU A 45 -13.89 -2.28 2.51
C GLU A 45 -14.05 -3.47 1.56
N THR A 46 -14.84 -3.37 0.48
CA THR A 46 -15.04 -4.46 -0.48
C THR A 46 -13.83 -4.66 -1.39
N MET A 47 -12.98 -3.65 -1.52
CA MET A 47 -11.73 -3.74 -2.28
C MET A 47 -10.60 -4.41 -1.49
N LEU A 48 -10.68 -4.51 -0.16
CA LEU A 48 -9.61 -5.06 0.67
C LEU A 48 -9.22 -6.48 0.21
N PRO A 49 -7.93 -6.86 0.22
CA PRO A 49 -7.49 -8.13 -0.35
C PRO A 49 -8.16 -9.34 0.32
N TRP A 50 -8.33 -9.32 1.64
CA TRP A 50 -9.02 -10.37 2.39
C TRP A 50 -10.54 -10.42 2.18
N ASN A 51 -11.16 -9.34 1.73
CA ASN A 51 -12.59 -9.31 1.43
C ASN A 51 -12.88 -9.67 -0.03
N SER A 52 -11.97 -9.34 -0.95
CA SER A 52 -12.14 -9.55 -2.39
C SER A 52 -11.44 -10.79 -2.93
N GLY A 53 -10.51 -11.38 -2.18
CA GLY A 53 -9.64 -12.47 -2.64
C GLY A 53 -8.63 -12.04 -3.70
N ARG A 54 -8.46 -10.72 -3.92
CA ARG A 54 -7.63 -10.17 -4.99
C ARG A 54 -6.52 -9.28 -4.41
N PRO A 55 -5.28 -9.44 -4.87
CA PRO A 55 -4.21 -8.51 -4.51
C PRO A 55 -4.55 -7.07 -4.90
N ILE A 56 -3.95 -6.11 -4.20
CA ILE A 56 -4.00 -4.69 -4.57
C ILE A 56 -2.60 -4.25 -4.95
N GLN A 57 -2.48 -3.69 -6.14
CA GLN A 57 -1.26 -3.01 -6.57
C GLN A 57 -1.42 -1.51 -6.34
N VAL A 58 -0.46 -0.95 -5.61
CA VAL A 58 -0.42 0.46 -5.23
C VAL A 58 0.85 1.06 -5.79
N LYS A 59 0.69 2.14 -6.55
CA LYS A 59 1.80 3.00 -6.93
C LYS A 59 1.83 4.20 -5.99
N ILE A 60 2.98 4.43 -5.36
CA ILE A 60 3.20 5.58 -4.49
C ILE A 60 3.96 6.63 -5.28
N PHE A 61 3.42 7.85 -5.30
CA PHE A 61 4.14 9.01 -5.81
C PHE A 61 4.84 9.68 -4.65
N TRP A 62 6.12 9.96 -4.84
CA TRP A 62 6.95 10.66 -3.85
C TRP A 62 7.26 12.08 -4.32
N GLY A 63 7.24 13.04 -3.41
CA GLY A 63 7.67 14.42 -3.63
C GLY A 63 9.18 14.60 -3.44
N GLN A 64 9.67 15.82 -3.66
CA GLN A 64 11.04 16.18 -3.28
C GLN A 64 11.16 16.02 -1.75
N VAL A 65 12.12 15.22 -1.28
CA VAL A 65 12.40 14.94 0.15
C VAL A 65 11.56 13.81 0.78
N GLY A 66 11.16 12.79 0.02
CA GLY A 66 10.63 11.55 0.62
C GLY A 66 9.26 11.69 1.26
N GLU A 67 8.56 12.80 1.01
CA GLU A 67 7.15 12.92 1.34
C GLU A 67 6.31 12.16 0.32
N VAL A 68 5.27 11.46 0.78
CA VAL A 68 4.28 10.88 -0.15
C VAL A 68 3.46 12.01 -0.75
N SER A 69 3.52 12.16 -2.08
CA SER A 69 2.77 13.15 -2.84
C SER A 69 1.44 12.62 -3.37
N GLY A 70 1.25 11.30 -3.42
CA GLY A 70 -0.02 10.68 -3.76
C GLY A 70 0.04 9.17 -3.90
N PHE A 71 -1.13 8.58 -4.17
CA PHE A 71 -1.29 7.16 -4.42
C PHE A 71 -2.12 6.95 -5.69
N GLU A 72 -1.80 5.89 -6.43
CA GLU A 72 -2.63 5.36 -7.51
C GLU A 72 -2.84 3.87 -7.31
N ILE A 73 -4.10 3.43 -7.42
CA ILE A 73 -4.47 2.02 -7.34
C ILE A 73 -4.43 1.48 -8.76
N LEU A 74 -3.46 0.62 -9.06
CA LEU A 74 -3.13 0.24 -10.45
C LEU A 74 -3.95 -0.92 -11.02
N ARG A 75 -4.62 -1.71 -10.18
CA ARG A 75 -5.34 -2.97 -10.53
C ARG A 75 -5.48 -3.27 -12.03
N GLU A 76 -4.77 -4.29 -12.52
CA GLU A 76 -5.11 -4.96 -13.78
C GLU A 76 -5.38 -6.47 -13.55
N THR A 77 -6.65 -6.84 -13.78
CA THR A 77 -7.28 -8.16 -13.93
C THR A 77 -7.17 -9.22 -12.83
#